data_AF-A0A432F2Q7-F1
#
_entry.id   AF-A0A432F2Q7-F1
#
_cell.length_a   1.000
_cell.length_b   1.000
_cell.length_c   1.000
_cell.angle_alpha   90.00
_cell.angle_beta   90.00
_cell.angle_gamma   90.00
#
_symmetry.space_group_name_H-M   'P 1'
#
loop_
_entity.id
_entity.type
_entity.pdbx_description
1 polymer ?
#
loop_
_entity_poly.entity_id
_entity_poly.type
_entity_poly.pdbx_seq_one_letter_code
_entity_poly.pdbx_strand_id
1 'polypeptide(L)'
;MFSEKRSTFSFPEALFGFFPGMGAYDLFRRFAGDLEADRAFITGKRYSAQELKLMGGIYSLVEEGQGTQAIEKFIADRNKNKSSHQALHKIKQYQQNISYESLKFSIDLWVETAMQLTEKNLRMMHILTRRQKKKGSVNTIDDQHNNPNLKPLKIAASA
;
A
#
# COMPACT_ATOMS: atom_id res chain seq x y z
N MET A 1 3.60 0.69 -8.48
CA MET A 1 3.53 -0.48 -7.58
C MET A 1 3.83 -1.75 -8.36
N PHE A 2 4.53 -2.71 -7.77
CA PHE A 2 4.65 -4.08 -8.32
C PHE A 2 3.85 -5.01 -7.41
N SER A 3 3.27 -6.07 -7.96
CA SER A 3 2.48 -7.02 -7.19
C SER A 3 2.55 -8.41 -7.80
N GLU A 4 2.54 -9.42 -6.95
CA GLU A 4 2.30 -10.80 -7.38
C GLU A 4 0.86 -10.98 -7.83
N LYS A 5 0.64 -11.85 -8.82
CA LYS A 5 -0.67 -12.07 -9.44
C LYS A 5 -1.76 -12.52 -8.46
N ARG A 6 -1.40 -13.29 -7.43
CA ARG A 6 -2.36 -13.81 -6.43
C ARG A 6 -2.77 -12.79 -5.37
N SER A 7 -2.12 -11.62 -5.36
CA SER A 7 -2.37 -10.60 -4.34
C SER A 7 -3.75 -9.96 -4.52
N THR A 8 -4.28 -9.51 -3.38
CA THR A 8 -5.57 -8.84 -3.30
C THR A 8 -5.48 -7.64 -2.38
N PHE A 9 -6.22 -6.59 -2.70
CA PHE A 9 -6.15 -5.29 -2.04
C PHE A 9 -7.56 -4.83 -1.69
N SER A 10 -7.73 -4.11 -0.59
CA SER A 10 -9.04 -3.62 -0.13
C SER A 10 -8.84 -2.56 0.96
N PHE A 11 -9.90 -1.80 1.22
CA PHE A 11 -10.04 -0.94 2.39
C PHE A 11 -11.05 -1.56 3.37
N PRO A 12 -10.65 -2.57 4.17
CA PRO A 12 -11.58 -3.32 5.00
C PRO A 12 -12.17 -2.48 6.15
N GLU A 13 -11.64 -1.28 6.43
CA GLU A 13 -12.11 -0.34 7.45
C GLU A 13 -13.62 -0.07 7.34
N ALA A 14 -14.13 0.04 6.09
CA ALA A 14 -15.55 0.25 5.79
C ALA A 14 -16.46 -0.79 6.46
N LEU A 15 -16.01 -2.05 6.54
CA LEU A 15 -16.77 -3.15 7.14
C LEU A 15 -16.93 -3.00 8.65
N PHE A 16 -16.14 -2.12 9.28
CA PHE A 16 -16.17 -1.85 10.71
C PHE A 16 -16.82 -0.51 11.04
N GLY A 17 -17.56 0.10 10.10
CA GLY A 17 -18.20 1.40 10.31
C GLY A 17 -17.19 2.55 10.36
N PHE A 18 -16.11 2.41 9.60
CA PHE A 18 -14.96 3.29 9.67
C PHE A 18 -14.39 3.56 8.28
N PHE A 19 -13.56 4.58 8.10
CA PHE A 19 -12.96 4.88 6.80
C PHE A 19 -11.43 4.89 6.88
N PRO A 20 -10.72 4.71 5.75
CA PRO A 20 -9.26 4.84 5.68
C PRO A 20 -8.78 6.29 5.79
N GLY A 21 -8.23 6.70 6.94
CA GLY A 21 -7.80 8.09 7.20
C GLY A 21 -6.38 8.45 6.76
N MET A 22 -5.56 7.48 6.37
CA MET A 22 -4.13 7.66 6.12
C MET A 22 -3.80 8.13 4.70
N GLY A 23 -4.63 9.01 4.12
CA GLY A 23 -4.47 9.54 2.76
C GLY A 23 -4.81 8.54 1.65
N ALA A 24 -5.45 7.41 1.99
CA ALA A 24 -5.81 6.38 1.01
C ALA A 24 -6.76 6.92 -0.07
N TYR A 25 -7.68 7.84 0.25
CA TYR A 25 -8.60 8.41 -0.72
C TYR A 25 -7.84 9.21 -1.77
N ASP A 26 -6.98 10.12 -1.30
CA ASP A 26 -6.15 11.00 -2.15
C ASP A 26 -5.19 10.23 -3.05
N LEU A 27 -4.70 9.07 -2.60
CA LEU A 27 -3.80 8.22 -3.38
C LEU A 27 -4.56 7.33 -4.37
N PHE A 28 -5.67 6.72 -3.93
CA PHE A 28 -6.42 5.75 -4.74
C PHE A 28 -7.16 6.42 -5.90
N ARG A 29 -7.78 7.58 -5.65
CA ARG A 29 -8.54 8.32 -6.68
C ARG A 29 -7.69 8.72 -7.89
N ARG A 30 -6.37 8.88 -7.73
CA ARG A 30 -5.44 9.31 -8.80
C ARG A 30 -5.43 8.40 -10.02
N PHE A 31 -5.74 7.11 -9.82
CA PHE A 31 -5.75 6.13 -10.89
C PHE A 31 -7.12 5.44 -11.01
N ALA A 32 -7.88 5.31 -9.92
CA ALA A 32 -9.20 4.71 -9.95
C ALA A 32 -10.33 5.69 -10.35
N GLY A 33 -10.10 7.00 -10.22
CA GLY A 33 -11.13 8.03 -10.32
C GLY A 33 -11.99 8.12 -9.05
N ASP A 34 -12.76 9.21 -8.96
CA ASP A 34 -13.51 9.56 -7.75
C ASP A 34 -14.64 8.57 -7.47
N LEU A 35 -15.39 8.17 -8.50
CA LEU A 35 -16.52 7.25 -8.36
C LEU A 35 -16.11 5.89 -7.77
N GLU A 36 -15.02 5.30 -8.27
CA GLU A 36 -14.55 4.02 -7.75
C GLU A 36 -13.88 4.18 -6.39
N ALA A 37 -13.26 5.33 -6.10
CA ALA A 37 -12.73 5.64 -4.77
C ALA A 37 -13.84 5.71 -3.71
N ASP A 38 -14.92 6.46 -3.98
CA ASP A 38 -16.09 6.55 -3.09
C ASP A 38 -16.69 5.16 -2.85
N ARG A 39 -16.87 4.38 -3.93
CA ARG A 39 -17.37 3.01 -3.85
C ARG A 39 -16.47 2.13 -2.98
N ALA A 40 -15.15 2.20 -3.17
CA ALA A 40 -14.19 1.41 -2.41
C ALA A 40 -14.26 1.74 -0.91
N PHE A 41 -14.38 3.04 -0.59
CA PHE A 41 -14.44 3.56 0.78
C PHE A 41 -15.73 3.21 1.50
N ILE A 42 -16.86 3.13 0.78
CA ILE A 42 -18.16 2.77 1.36
C ILE A 42 -18.31 1.25 1.50
N THR A 43 -17.87 0.49 0.49
CA THR A 43 -18.17 -0.96 0.42
C THR A 43 -17.05 -1.85 0.97
N GLY A 44 -15.83 -1.33 1.08
CA GLY A 44 -14.64 -2.14 1.38
C GLY A 44 -14.32 -3.15 0.29
N LYS A 45 -14.68 -2.87 -0.97
CA LYS A 45 -14.48 -3.75 -2.12
C LYS A 45 -13.04 -4.31 -2.16
N ARG A 46 -12.96 -5.61 -2.46
CA ARG A 46 -11.70 -6.32 -2.68
C ARG A 46 -11.37 -6.31 -4.17
N TYR A 47 -10.15 -5.91 -4.48
CA TYR A 47 -9.58 -5.84 -5.82
C TYR A 47 -8.50 -6.91 -5.96
N SER A 48 -8.51 -7.58 -7.09
CA SER A 48 -7.39 -8.40 -7.57
C SER A 48 -6.24 -7.51 -8.05
N ALA A 49 -5.03 -8.08 -8.05
CA ALA A 49 -3.88 -7.42 -8.66
C ALA A 49 -4.12 -7.11 -10.16
N GLN A 50 -4.87 -7.96 -10.86
CA GLN A 50 -5.24 -7.74 -12.26
C GLN A 50 -6.14 -6.50 -12.44
N GLU A 51 -7.17 -6.33 -11.60
CA GLU A 51 -8.04 -5.15 -11.65
C GLU A 51 -7.25 -3.86 -11.40
N LEU A 52 -6.42 -3.83 -10.37
CA LEU A 52 -5.60 -2.64 -10.08
C LEU A 52 -4.54 -2.36 -11.16
N LYS A 53 -4.08 -3.39 -11.89
CA LYS A 53 -3.21 -3.21 -13.06
C LYS A 53 -3.95 -2.53 -14.20
N LEU A 54 -5.20 -2.93 -14.47
CA LEU A 54 -6.04 -2.31 -15.50
C LEU A 54 -6.40 -0.86 -15.15
N MET A 55 -6.62 -0.57 -13.86
CA MET A 55 -6.86 0.79 -13.35
C MET A 55 -5.58 1.66 -13.29
N GLY A 56 -4.40 1.10 -13.56
CA GLY A 56 -3.13 1.85 -13.53
C GLY A 56 -2.51 2.03 -12.13
N GLY A 57 -3.10 1.46 -11.08
CA GLY A 57 -2.52 1.45 -9.73
C GLY A 57 -1.32 0.50 -9.61
N ILE A 58 -1.31 -0.58 -10.39
CA ILE A 58 -0.17 -1.50 -10.49
C ILE A 58 0.60 -1.26 -11.78
N TYR A 59 1.91 -1.05 -11.64
CA TYR A 59 2.84 -0.87 -12.74
C TYR A 59 3.21 -2.20 -13.40
N SER A 60 3.42 -3.28 -12.64
CA SER A 60 3.69 -4.60 -13.21
C SER A 60 3.20 -5.72 -12.30
N LEU A 61 2.71 -6.79 -12.93
CA LEU A 61 2.33 -8.03 -12.27
C LEU A 61 3.44 -9.05 -12.48
N VAL A 62 3.78 -9.74 -11.40
CA VAL A 62 4.86 -10.74 -11.39
C VAL A 62 4.33 -12.09 -10.92
N GLU A 63 5.05 -13.14 -11.28
CA GLU A 63 4.82 -14.46 -10.70
C GLU A 63 5.22 -14.50 -9.23
N GLU A 64 4.73 -15.52 -8.55
CA GLU A 64 5.00 -15.75 -7.14
C GLU A 64 6.51 -15.87 -6.86
N GLY A 65 6.98 -15.15 -5.84
CA GLY A 65 8.39 -15.13 -5.45
C GLY A 65 9.29 -14.32 -6.37
N GLN A 66 8.78 -13.76 -7.48
CA GLN A 66 9.57 -13.00 -8.45
C GLN A 66 9.59 -11.48 -8.19
N GLY A 67 8.99 -11.03 -7.08
CA GLY A 67 8.92 -9.61 -6.71
C GLY A 67 10.29 -8.92 -6.66
N THR A 68 11.25 -9.49 -5.92
CA THR A 68 12.58 -8.89 -5.74
C THR A 68 13.32 -8.75 -7.07
N GLN A 69 13.39 -9.84 -7.86
CA GLN A 69 14.06 -9.83 -9.16
C GLN A 69 13.46 -8.79 -10.11
N ALA A 70 12.12 -8.67 -10.13
CA ALA A 70 11.45 -7.70 -10.98
C ALA A 70 11.77 -6.25 -10.59
N ILE A 71 11.88 -5.97 -9.28
CA ILE A 71 12.28 -4.65 -8.77
C ILE A 71 13.73 -4.33 -9.11
N GLU A 72 14.65 -5.28 -8.93
CA GLU A 72 16.06 -5.11 -9.26
C GLU A 72 16.25 -4.78 -10.75
N LYS A 73 15.58 -5.55 -11.63
CA LYS A 73 15.57 -5.29 -13.07
C LYS A 73 15.01 -3.90 -13.39
N PHE A 74 13.88 -3.52 -12.77
CA PHE A 74 13.28 -2.21 -12.96
C PHE A 74 14.22 -1.07 -12.57
N ILE A 75 14.94 -1.19 -11.45
CA ILE A 75 15.91 -0.19 -11.00
C ILE A 75 17.08 -0.09 -12.00
N ALA A 76 17.63 -1.22 -12.44
CA ALA A 76 18.73 -1.26 -13.40
C ALA A 76 18.34 -0.60 -14.73
N ASP A 77 17.13 -0.87 -15.23
CA ASP A 77 16.62 -0.26 -16.46
C ASP A 77 16.38 1.25 -16.29
N ARG A 78 15.83 1.67 -15.15
CA ARG A 78 15.56 3.08 -14.85
C ARG A 78 16.85 3.91 -14.71
N ASN A 79 17.93 3.30 -14.25
CA ASN A 79 19.22 3.98 -14.11
C ASN A 79 19.84 4.37 -15.46
N LYS A 80 19.51 3.68 -16.55
CA LYS A 80 19.99 4.01 -17.90
C LYS A 80 19.57 5.43 -18.33
N ASN A 81 18.37 5.87 -17.92
CA ASN A 81 17.80 7.19 -18.25
C ASN A 81 17.40 7.97 -16.98
N LYS A 82 18.28 7.98 -15.98
CA LYS A 82 18.01 8.51 -14.64
C LYS A 82 17.45 9.94 -14.64
N SER A 83 18.05 10.85 -15.42
CA SER A 83 17.67 12.27 -15.47
C SER A 83 16.22 12.48 -15.91
N SER A 84 15.82 11.85 -17.03
CA SER A 84 14.44 11.91 -17.55
C SER A 84 13.43 11.35 -16.55
N HIS A 85 13.77 10.24 -15.89
CA HIS A 85 12.91 9.64 -14.87
C HIS A 85 12.76 10.50 -13.62
N GLN A 86 13.81 11.22 -13.21
CA GLN A 86 13.76 12.17 -12.11
C GLN A 86 12.91 13.39 -12.47
N ALA A 87 13.09 13.95 -13.67
CA ALA A 87 12.29 15.07 -14.15
C ALA A 87 10.79 14.71 -14.20
N LEU A 88 10.45 13.56 -14.79
CA LEU A 88 9.07 13.06 -14.82
C LEU A 88 8.48 12.87 -13.42
N HIS A 89 9.27 12.37 -12.47
CA HIS A 89 8.80 12.22 -11.09
C HIS A 89 8.48 13.56 -10.45
N LYS A 90 9.33 14.58 -10.63
CA LYS A 90 9.09 15.94 -10.13
C LYS A 90 7.81 16.55 -10.73
N ILE A 91 7.58 16.38 -12.04
CA ILE A 91 6.35 16.83 -12.71
C ILE A 91 5.12 16.17 -12.07
N LYS A 92 5.16 14.85 -11.88
CA LYS A 92 4.05 14.10 -11.25
C LYS A 92 3.80 14.53 -9.81
N GLN A 93 4.84 14.73 -9.01
CA GLN A 93 4.73 15.21 -7.64
C GLN A 93 4.11 16.61 -7.59
N TYR A 94 4.49 17.49 -8.50
CA TYR A 94 3.93 18.84 -8.58
C TYR A 94 2.44 18.82 -8.95
N GLN A 95 2.05 18.02 -9.96
CA GLN A 95 0.66 17.94 -10.42
C GLN A 95 -0.26 17.21 -9.44
N GLN A 96 0.27 16.21 -8.73
CA GLN A 96 -0.49 15.38 -7.79
C GLN A 96 0.01 15.60 -6.37
N ASN A 97 0.20 16.84 -5.96
CA ASN A 97 0.62 17.13 -4.59
C ASN A 97 -0.55 16.93 -3.64
N ILE A 98 -0.33 16.20 -2.53
CA ILE A 98 -1.28 16.17 -1.41
C ILE A 98 -0.75 17.12 -0.37
N SER A 99 -1.56 18.10 0.01
CA SER A 99 -1.16 19.08 1.03
C SER A 99 -1.19 18.45 2.42
N TYR A 100 -0.34 18.96 3.31
CA TYR A 100 -0.33 18.54 4.71
C TYR A 100 -1.70 18.79 5.36
N GLU A 101 -2.35 19.90 5.01
CA GLU A 101 -3.66 20.29 5.52
C GLU A 101 -4.74 19.27 5.14
N SER A 102 -4.70 18.73 3.92
CA SER A 102 -5.63 17.68 3.47
C SER A 102 -5.46 16.39 4.25
N LEU A 103 -4.20 15.97 4.48
CA LEU A 103 -3.89 14.79 5.29
C LEU A 103 -4.30 14.99 6.74
N LYS A 104 -4.00 16.17 7.30
CA LYS A 104 -4.38 16.52 8.67
C LYS A 104 -5.90 16.51 8.84
N PHE A 105 -6.64 17.14 7.93
CA PHE A 105 -8.10 17.10 7.93
C PHE A 105 -8.63 15.66 7.92
N SER A 106 -8.10 14.82 7.04
CA SER A 106 -8.51 13.41 6.95
C SER A 106 -8.23 12.64 8.24
N ILE A 107 -7.09 12.90 8.89
CA ILE A 107 -6.72 12.26 10.17
C ILE A 107 -7.60 12.77 11.31
N ASP A 108 -7.87 14.07 11.39
CA ASP A 108 -8.73 14.63 12.44
C ASP A 108 -10.15 14.02 12.34
N LEU A 109 -10.72 13.97 11.14
CA LEU A 109 -12.01 13.33 10.88
C LEU A 109 -11.99 11.83 11.21
N TRP A 110 -10.87 11.15 10.92
CA TRP A 110 -10.66 9.75 11.24
C TRP A 110 -10.69 9.51 12.76
N VAL A 111 -10.05 10.37 13.55
CA VAL A 111 -10.09 10.30 15.02
C VAL A 111 -11.50 10.56 15.54
N GLU A 112 -12.18 11.59 15.05
CA GLU A 112 -13.56 11.89 15.43
C GLU A 112 -14.50 10.72 15.16
N THR A 113 -14.37 10.10 13.98
CA THR A 113 -15.17 8.92 13.61
C THR A 113 -14.83 7.72 14.50
N ALA A 114 -13.55 7.56 14.88
CA ALA A 114 -13.11 6.47 15.75
C ALA A 114 -13.76 6.55 17.14
N MET A 115 -13.89 7.78 17.66
CA MET A 115 -14.53 8.05 18.95
C MET A 115 -16.04 7.78 18.95
N GLN A 116 -16.65 7.65 17.76
CA GLN A 116 -18.07 7.35 17.59
C GLN A 116 -18.35 5.86 17.30
N LEU A 117 -17.33 5.01 17.29
CA LEU A 117 -17.49 3.58 17.02
C LEU A 117 -18.37 2.91 18.08
N THR A 118 -19.34 2.12 17.62
CA THR A 118 -20.24 1.39 18.52
C THR A 118 -19.56 0.14 19.09
N GLU A 119 -20.11 -0.42 20.17
CA GLU A 119 -19.67 -1.72 20.71
C GLU A 119 -19.70 -2.83 19.66
N LYS A 120 -20.67 -2.80 18.74
CA LYS A 120 -20.75 -3.75 17.61
C LYS A 120 -19.53 -3.62 16.70
N ASN A 121 -19.11 -2.39 16.38
CA ASN A 121 -17.91 -2.15 15.56
C ASN A 121 -16.65 -2.69 16.26
N LEU A 122 -16.46 -2.35 17.54
CA LEU A 122 -15.33 -2.80 18.35
C LEU A 122 -15.28 -4.33 18.46
N ARG A 123 -16.42 -4.99 18.66
CA ARG A 123 -16.51 -6.46 18.71
C ARG A 123 -16.06 -7.11 17.40
N MET A 124 -16.47 -6.56 16.25
CA MET A 124 -16.03 -7.07 14.94
C MET A 124 -14.52 -6.92 14.75
N MET A 125 -13.95 -5.78 15.15
CA MET A 125 -12.50 -5.56 15.12
C MET A 125 -11.77 -6.59 15.98
N HIS A 126 -12.23 -6.83 17.22
CA HIS A 126 -11.64 -7.86 18.09
C HIS A 126 -11.68 -9.27 17.49
N ILE A 127 -12.80 -9.65 16.85
CA ILE A 127 -12.92 -10.94 16.16
C ILE A 127 -11.92 -11.05 15.02
N LEU A 128 -11.77 -10.00 14.21
CA LEU A 128 -10.80 -9.97 13.13
C LEU A 128 -9.37 -10.16 13.65
N THR A 129 -8.98 -9.39 14.68
CA THR A 129 -7.64 -9.49 15.29
C THR A 129 -7.37 -10.90 15.82
N ARG A 130 -8.34 -11.55 16.49
CA ARG A 130 -8.20 -12.93 16.96
C ARG A 130 -7.98 -13.92 15.81
N ARG A 131 -8.73 -13.78 14.71
CA ARG A 131 -8.59 -14.63 13.52
C ARG A 131 -7.24 -14.44 12.84
N GLN A 132 -6.76 -13.20 12.73
CA GLN A 132 -5.44 -12.90 12.17
C GLN A 132 -4.32 -13.50 13.02
N LYS A 133 -4.38 -13.37 14.35
CA LYS A 133 -3.40 -14.00 15.26
C LYS A 133 -3.37 -15.52 15.12
N LYS A 134 -4.53 -16.18 15.01
CA LYS A 134 -4.62 -17.63 14.78
C LYS A 134 -4.04 -18.07 13.42
N LYS A 135 -4.16 -17.24 12.39
CA LYS A 135 -3.63 -17.53 11.05
C LYS A 135 -2.12 -17.24 10.96
N GLY A 136 -1.64 -16.22 11.68
CA GLY A 136 -0.23 -15.86 11.77
C GLY A 136 0.62 -16.81 12.61
N SER A 137 0.00 -17.68 13.43
CA SER A 137 0.70 -18.73 14.19
C SER A 137 0.95 -20.03 13.41
N VAL A 138 0.70 -20.05 12.09
CA VAL A 138 1.09 -21.15 11.20
C VAL A 138 1.97 -20.53 10.10
N ASN A 139 3.27 -20.81 10.17
CA ASN A 139 4.42 -20.23 9.45
C ASN A 139 5.24 -19.22 10.27
N THR A 140 5.80 -19.68 11.40
CA THR A 140 7.18 -19.30 11.74
C THR A 140 8.07 -19.77 10.59
N ILE A 141 8.39 -18.84 9.70
CA ILE A 141 9.57 -18.98 8.84
C ILE A 141 10.75 -19.10 9.80
N ASP A 142 11.53 -20.17 9.68
CA ASP A 142 12.82 -20.33 10.35
C ASP A 142 13.61 -19.02 10.23
N ASP A 143 13.86 -18.37 11.36
CA ASP A 143 14.82 -17.28 11.48
C ASP A 143 16.23 -17.82 11.23
N GLN A 144 16.61 -17.98 9.97
CA GLN A 144 18.01 -18.17 9.53
C GLN A 144 18.79 -16.83 9.53
N HIS A 145 18.40 -15.86 10.36
CA HIS A 145 19.16 -14.62 10.62
C HIS A 145 20.26 -14.84 11.67
N ASN A 146 21.01 -15.92 11.53
CA ASN A 146 22.31 -16.06 12.19
C ASN A 146 23.34 -16.67 11.21
N ASN A 147 23.53 -16.00 10.07
CA ASN A 147 24.67 -16.26 9.19
C ASN A 147 25.75 -15.18 9.44
N PRO A 148 26.85 -15.52 10.14
CA PRO A 148 27.90 -14.56 10.50
C PRO A 148 28.75 -14.07 9.32
N ASN A 149 28.43 -14.43 8.07
CA ASN A 149 29.22 -14.07 6.87
C ASN A 149 28.64 -12.97 5.97
N LEU A 150 27.63 -12.22 6.40
CA LEU A 150 27.20 -11.04 5.66
C LEU A 150 28.18 -9.87 5.86
N LYS A 151 29.04 -9.63 4.86
CA LYS A 151 29.86 -8.41 4.82
C LYS A 151 28.95 -7.17 4.69
N PRO A 152 29.20 -6.09 5.45
CA PRO A 152 28.38 -4.89 5.39
C PRO A 152 28.51 -4.20 4.03
N LEU A 153 27.37 -3.74 3.48
CA LEU A 153 27.32 -2.91 2.28
C LEU A 153 28.10 -1.61 2.54
N LYS A 154 29.19 -1.42 1.80
CA LYS A 154 29.91 -0.14 1.74
C LYS A 154 29.03 0.87 1.00
N ILE A 155 28.43 1.79 1.76
CA ILE A 155 27.87 3.01 1.19
C ILE A 155 29.06 3.90 0.85
N ALA A 156 29.43 3.96 -0.43
CA ALA A 156 30.36 4.95 -0.92
C ALA A 156 29.66 6.32 -0.84
N ALA A 157 30.05 7.13 0.13
CA ALA A 157 29.84 8.56 0.06
C ALA A 157 30.74 9.10 -1.06
N SER A 158 30.15 9.78 -2.05
CA SER A 158 30.92 10.58 -3.00
C SER A 158 30.12 11.83 -3.39
N ALA A 159 30.67 12.95 -2.88
CA ALA A 159 30.52 14.36 -3.27
C ALA A 159 29.12 14.99 -3.15
#